data_AF-A0A161HPJ6-F1
#
_entry.id   AF-A0A161HPJ6-F1
#
_cell.length_a   1.000
_cell.length_b   1.000
_cell.length_c   1.000
_cell.angle_alpha   90.00
_cell.angle_beta   90.00
_cell.angle_gamma   90.00
#
_symmetry.space_group_name_H-M   'P 1'
#
loop_
_entity.id
_entity.type
_entity.pdbx_description
1 polymer ?
#
loop_
_entity_poly.entity_id
_entity_poly.type
_entity_poly.pdbx_seq_one_letter_code
_entity_poly.pdbx_strand_id
1 'polypeptide(L)'
;MQPFGVNVPPNERKRSKTDVLAEDGTLNPTPSNVLDAKFQEGGFFDPHDAVQVKYEMLRRVSVEKASITQISDEYGVSRPTFYQARADFEQGGIAGLVPRKRGPHGPHKIQGEVLAFLKLQHTPGEPLRARELAKLVRKEFGLDVHPRTIERAFGVKKTVE
;
A
#
# COMPACT_ATOMS: atom_id res chain seq x y z
N MET A 1 -42.52 -25.87 31.74
CA MET A 1 -41.55 -24.76 31.58
C MET A 1 -40.19 -25.39 31.31
N GLN A 2 -39.73 -25.36 30.06
CA GLN A 2 -38.34 -25.71 29.71
C GLN A 2 -37.55 -24.41 29.64
N PRO A 3 -36.31 -24.33 30.17
CA PRO A 3 -35.51 -23.12 30.02
C PRO A 3 -35.00 -23.06 28.57
N PHE A 4 -35.24 -21.92 27.92
CA PHE A 4 -34.71 -21.60 26.61
C PHE A 4 -33.17 -21.63 26.67
N GLY A 5 -32.59 -22.65 26.06
CA GLY A 5 -31.16 -22.69 25.79
C GLY A 5 -30.83 -21.53 24.84
N VAL A 6 -30.11 -20.53 25.35
CA VAL A 6 -29.54 -19.46 24.54
C VAL A 6 -28.49 -20.12 23.66
N ASN A 7 -28.81 -20.28 22.38
CA ASN A 7 -27.87 -20.72 21.37
C ASN A 7 -26.87 -19.59 21.14
N VAL A 8 -25.72 -19.64 21.81
CA VAL A 8 -24.59 -18.73 21.57
C VAL A 8 -23.96 -19.14 20.24
N PRO A 9 -24.04 -18.30 19.18
CA PRO A 9 -23.42 -18.64 17.91
C PRO A 9 -21.90 -18.80 18.06
N PRO A 10 -21.27 -19.72 17.32
CA PRO A 10 -19.86 -20.01 17.46
C PRO A 10 -19.00 -18.83 17.00
N ASN A 11 -18.36 -18.17 17.98
CA ASN A 11 -17.13 -17.37 17.87
C ASN A 11 -16.98 -16.55 16.58
N GLU A 12 -17.72 -15.44 16.48
CA GLU A 12 -17.27 -14.30 15.68
C GLU A 12 -15.87 -13.92 16.19
N ARG A 13 -14.81 -14.31 15.46
CA ARG A 13 -13.47 -13.79 15.72
C ARG A 13 -13.57 -12.26 15.66
N LYS A 14 -13.62 -11.64 16.84
CA LYS A 14 -13.76 -10.20 17.01
C LYS A 14 -12.61 -9.56 16.24
N ARG A 15 -12.91 -8.93 15.11
CA ARG A 15 -11.93 -8.31 14.23
C ARG A 15 -11.07 -7.35 15.06
N SER A 16 -9.76 -7.54 15.06
CA SER A 16 -8.88 -6.71 15.87
C SER A 16 -8.73 -5.33 15.22
N LYS A 17 -8.38 -4.30 16.01
CA LYS A 17 -8.08 -2.96 15.47
C LYS A 17 -6.96 -3.03 14.43
N THR A 18 -5.96 -3.87 14.66
CA THR A 18 -4.84 -4.11 13.75
C THR A 18 -5.30 -4.62 12.38
N ASP A 19 -6.30 -5.51 12.34
CA ASP A 19 -6.87 -6.00 11.07
C ASP A 19 -7.54 -4.87 10.29
N VAL A 20 -8.30 -4.00 10.97
CA VAL A 20 -8.95 -2.84 10.35
C VAL A 20 -7.91 -1.86 9.80
N LEU A 21 -6.87 -1.54 10.60
CA LEU A 21 -5.78 -0.67 10.18
C LEU A 21 -5.04 -1.23 8.95
N ALA A 22 -4.86 -2.54 8.87
CA ALA A 22 -4.24 -3.18 7.72
C ALA A 22 -5.08 -3.02 6.44
N GLU A 23 -6.39 -3.21 6.54
CA GLU A 23 -7.31 -3.10 5.42
C GLU A 23 -7.45 -1.67 4.89
N ASP A 24 -7.47 -0.70 5.80
CA ASP A 24 -7.55 0.73 5.46
C ASP A 24 -6.18 1.29 5.03
N GLY A 25 -5.12 0.49 5.10
CA GLY A 25 -3.76 0.89 4.75
C GLY A 25 -3.13 1.89 5.72
N THR A 26 -3.65 1.96 6.95
CA THR A 26 -3.21 2.84 8.04
C THR A 26 -2.41 2.11 9.12
N LEU A 27 -2.13 0.82 8.93
CA LEU A 27 -1.24 0.06 9.80
C LEU A 27 0.20 0.60 9.72
N ASN A 28 0.77 0.95 10.88
CA ASN A 28 2.17 1.27 11.01
C ASN A 28 3.00 -0.02 10.85
N PRO A 29 3.89 -0.12 9.86
CA PRO A 29 4.69 -1.32 9.64
C PRO A 29 5.78 -1.53 10.70
N THR A 30 6.12 -0.50 11.47
CA THR A 30 7.21 -0.53 12.46
C THR A 30 6.76 0.06 13.80
N PRO A 31 5.77 -0.54 14.48
CA PRO A 31 5.24 -0.03 15.75
C PRO A 31 6.31 -0.02 16.86
N SER A 32 7.24 -0.97 16.85
CA SER A 32 8.36 -1.06 17.80
C SER A 32 9.35 0.11 17.73
N ASN A 33 9.32 0.89 16.64
CA ASN A 33 10.22 2.04 16.47
C ASN A 33 9.62 3.34 17.03
N VAL A 34 8.38 3.31 17.54
CA VAL A 34 7.74 4.46 18.19
C VAL A 34 8.10 4.43 19.67
N LEU A 35 9.09 5.22 20.07
CA LEU A 35 9.70 5.20 21.41
C LEU A 35 9.10 6.24 22.36
N ASP A 36 8.18 7.09 21.89
CA ASP A 36 7.48 8.05 22.74
C ASP A 36 6.72 7.32 23.86
N ALA A 37 6.96 7.76 25.11
CA ALA A 37 6.46 7.11 26.31
C ALA A 37 4.93 6.88 26.29
N LYS A 38 4.16 7.79 25.70
CA LYS A 38 2.70 7.67 25.61
C LYS A 38 2.26 6.42 24.86
N PHE A 39 3.02 5.99 23.87
CA PHE A 39 2.74 4.78 23.08
C PHE A 39 3.19 3.49 23.79
N GLN A 40 3.96 3.59 24.88
CA GLN A 40 4.44 2.45 25.67
C GLN A 40 3.50 2.10 26.83
N GLU A 41 2.73 3.08 27.32
CA GLU A 41 1.81 2.92 28.46
C GLU A 41 0.59 2.04 28.14
N GLY A 42 0.28 1.87 26.85
CA GLY A 42 -0.95 1.21 26.39
C GLY A 42 -2.19 2.09 26.59
N GLY A 43 -3.29 1.73 25.93
CA GLY A 43 -4.56 2.47 26.04
C GLY A 43 -4.87 3.31 24.80
N PHE A 44 -4.94 4.63 24.95
CA PHE A 44 -5.40 5.53 23.87
C PHE A 44 -4.40 5.63 22.72
N PHE A 45 -3.10 5.70 23.03
CA PHE A 45 -2.03 5.79 22.03
C PHE A 45 -1.64 4.39 21.57
N ASP A 46 -1.82 4.14 20.28
CA ASP A 46 -1.60 2.86 19.64
C ASP A 46 -0.47 2.97 18.61
N PRO A 47 0.69 2.32 18.83
CA PRO A 47 1.82 2.42 17.91
C PRO A 47 1.53 1.76 16.56
N HIS A 48 0.48 0.93 16.46
CA HIS A 48 0.05 0.31 15.20
C HIS A 48 -0.75 1.28 14.31
N ASP A 49 -1.26 2.38 14.84
CA ASP A 49 -2.04 3.36 14.09
C ASP A 49 -1.11 4.43 13.49
N ALA A 50 -0.77 4.28 12.21
CA ALA A 50 0.17 5.18 11.54
C ALA A 50 -0.35 6.63 11.48
N VAL A 51 -1.67 6.83 11.47
CA VAL A 51 -2.27 8.18 11.43
C VAL A 51 -2.09 8.84 12.79
N GLN A 52 -2.38 8.11 13.88
CA GLN A 52 -2.20 8.61 15.24
C GLN A 52 -0.72 8.91 15.54
N VAL A 53 0.19 8.01 15.16
CA VAL A 53 1.64 8.19 15.33
C VAL A 53 2.11 9.46 14.63
N LYS A 54 1.72 9.69 13.37
CA LYS A 54 2.08 10.91 12.64
C LYS A 54 1.47 12.17 13.27
N TYR A 55 0.21 12.10 13.70
CA TYR A 55 -0.45 13.23 14.34
C TYR A 55 0.27 13.66 15.62
N GLU A 56 0.57 12.71 16.52
CA GLU A 56 1.28 13.02 17.78
C GLU A 56 2.70 13.51 17.52
N MET A 57 3.41 12.94 16.55
CA MET A 57 4.72 13.44 16.09
C MET A 57 4.66 14.93 15.71
N LEU A 58 3.69 15.31 14.86
CA LEU A 58 3.50 16.69 14.42
C LEU A 58 3.06 17.61 15.55
N ARG A 59 2.19 17.11 16.44
CA ARG A 59 1.71 17.83 17.62
C ARG A 59 2.86 18.18 18.55
N ARG A 60 3.78 17.25 18.82
CA ARG A 60 4.93 17.49 19.70
C ARG A 60 5.85 18.58 19.16
N VAL A 61 6.19 18.54 17.87
CA VAL A 61 6.98 19.63 17.27
C VAL A 61 6.21 20.96 17.30
N SER A 62 4.91 20.95 16.99
CA SER A 62 4.11 22.16 16.86
C SER A 62 3.80 22.84 18.20
N VAL A 63 3.43 22.05 19.20
CA VAL A 63 2.95 22.50 20.52
C VAL A 63 4.08 22.57 21.53
N GLU A 64 4.90 21.52 21.63
CA GLU A 64 5.98 21.42 22.62
C GLU A 64 7.31 22.01 22.10
N LYS A 65 7.33 22.49 20.84
CA LYS A 65 8.52 23.07 20.18
C LYS A 65 9.74 22.14 20.20
N ALA A 66 9.49 20.83 20.23
CA ALA A 66 10.52 19.82 20.23
C ALA A 66 11.34 19.83 18.93
N SER A 67 12.60 19.39 19.02
CA SER A 67 13.49 19.29 17.87
C SER A 67 12.95 18.29 16.84
N ILE A 68 12.84 18.71 15.58
CA ILE A 68 12.42 17.83 14.47
C ILE A 68 13.32 16.60 14.37
N THR A 69 14.63 16.75 14.55
CA THR A 69 15.58 15.62 14.50
C THR A 69 15.23 14.59 15.57
N GLN A 70 15.15 15.04 16.83
CA GLN A 70 14.87 14.17 17.96
C GLN A 70 13.51 13.49 17.83
N ILE A 71 12.47 14.23 17.45
CA ILE A 71 11.13 13.68 17.28
C ILE A 71 11.07 12.70 16.10
N SER A 72 11.78 12.96 15.01
CA SER A 72 11.83 12.02 13.88
C SER A 72 12.43 10.68 14.33
N ASP A 73 13.54 10.72 15.07
CA ASP A 73 14.21 9.53 15.59
C ASP A 73 13.33 8.80 16.63
N GLU A 74 12.70 9.53 17.56
CA GLU A 74 11.83 8.98 18.60
C GLU A 74 10.55 8.34 18.03
N TYR A 75 10.04 8.82 16.90
CA TYR A 75 8.87 8.26 16.23
C TYR A 75 9.23 7.26 15.12
N GLY A 76 10.52 6.95 14.96
CA GLY A 76 10.99 5.94 14.02
C GLY A 76 10.84 6.35 12.55
N VAL A 77 10.87 7.64 12.24
CA VAL A 77 10.74 8.16 10.87
C VAL A 77 11.95 9.00 10.46
N SER A 78 12.11 9.17 9.14
CA SER A 78 13.12 10.10 8.61
C SER A 78 12.61 11.55 8.64
N ARG A 79 13.53 12.53 8.65
CA ARG A 79 13.18 13.95 8.52
C ARG A 79 12.39 14.27 7.23
N PRO A 80 12.72 13.71 6.04
CA PRO A 80 11.86 13.85 4.86
C PRO A 80 10.42 13.36 5.10
N THR A 81 10.25 12.22 5.77
CA THR A 81 8.93 11.69 6.15
C THR A 81 8.17 12.66 7.05
N PHE A 82 8.85 13.28 8.03
CA PHE A 82 8.26 14.32 8.88
C PHE A 82 7.74 15.49 8.05
N TYR A 83 8.56 16.04 7.14
CA TYR A 83 8.15 17.18 6.33
C TYR A 83 7.01 16.86 5.37
N GLN A 84 7.01 15.66 4.80
CA GLN A 84 5.89 15.19 3.97
C GLN A 84 4.61 15.10 4.80
N ALA A 85 4.65 14.46 5.97
CA ALA A 85 3.49 14.36 6.85
C ALA A 85 2.97 15.74 7.28
N ARG A 86 3.88 16.68 7.57
CA ARG A 86 3.51 18.06 7.90
C ARG A 86 2.79 18.75 6.75
N ALA A 87 3.33 18.66 5.53
CA ALA A 87 2.72 19.25 4.34
C ALA A 87 1.34 18.63 4.06
N ASP A 88 1.22 17.31 4.16
CA ASP A 88 -0.04 16.60 3.95
C ASP A 88 -1.08 17.01 5.01
N PHE A 89 -0.67 17.18 6.26
CA PHE A 89 -1.53 17.65 7.35
C PHE A 89 -1.96 19.11 7.19
N GLU A 90 -1.05 20.00 6.79
CA GLU A 90 -1.37 21.40 6.52
C GLU A 90 -2.38 21.55 5.36
N GLN A 91 -2.32 20.67 4.37
CA GLN A 91 -3.22 20.69 3.22
C GLN A 91 -4.57 20.00 3.48
N GLY A 92 -4.59 18.89 4.22
CA GLY A 92 -5.75 18.00 4.33
C GLY A 92 -6.18 17.68 5.75
N GLY A 93 -5.58 18.30 6.77
CA GLY A 93 -5.79 17.95 8.16
C GLY A 93 -5.43 16.49 8.46
N ILE A 94 -6.15 15.86 9.40
CA ILE A 94 -5.93 14.45 9.75
C ILE A 94 -6.16 13.53 8.54
N ALA A 95 -7.12 13.84 7.66
CA ALA A 95 -7.36 13.06 6.46
C ALA A 95 -6.16 13.06 5.50
N GLY A 96 -5.33 14.10 5.53
CA GLY A 96 -4.06 14.15 4.79
C GLY A 96 -3.03 13.13 5.25
N LEU A 97 -3.07 12.68 6.51
CA LEU A 97 -2.10 11.73 7.07
C LEU A 97 -2.37 10.27 6.65
N VAL A 98 -3.58 9.99 6.16
CA VAL A 98 -3.97 8.67 5.66
C VAL A 98 -3.21 8.38 4.36
N PRO A 99 -2.45 7.27 4.29
CA PRO A 99 -1.72 6.91 3.09
C PRO A 99 -2.67 6.80 1.89
N ARG A 100 -2.40 7.56 0.83
CA ARG A 100 -3.11 7.39 -0.44
C ARG A 100 -2.81 6.00 -0.98
N LYS A 101 -3.83 5.32 -1.53
CA LYS A 101 -3.65 4.05 -2.25
C LYS A 101 -2.55 4.25 -3.27
N ARG A 102 -1.43 3.56 -3.06
CA ARG A 102 -0.28 3.65 -3.96
C ARG A 102 -0.77 3.24 -5.34
N GLY A 103 -0.41 4.06 -6.33
CA GLY A 103 -0.76 3.79 -7.71
C GLY A 103 -0.30 2.39 -8.13
N PRO A 104 -0.91 1.82 -9.18
CA PRO A 104 -0.81 0.39 -9.43
C PRO A 104 0.66 -0.09 -9.60
N HIS A 105 1.13 -1.01 -8.75
CA HIS A 105 2.55 -1.45 -8.64
C HIS A 105 3.02 -2.50 -9.67
N GLY A 106 2.35 -2.64 -10.81
CA GLY A 106 2.54 -3.75 -11.75
C GLY A 106 2.66 -3.29 -13.20
N PRO A 107 2.97 -4.18 -14.16
CA PRO A 107 2.93 -3.85 -15.57
C PRO A 107 1.47 -3.75 -16.05
N HIS A 108 0.84 -2.59 -15.85
CA HIS A 108 -0.57 -2.34 -16.20
C HIS A 108 -0.83 -2.19 -17.69
N LYS A 109 0.23 -2.12 -18.50
CA LYS A 109 0.11 -1.92 -19.95
C LYS A 109 -0.38 -3.17 -20.70
N ILE A 110 -0.24 -4.37 -20.14
CA ILE A 110 -0.67 -5.64 -20.75
C ILE A 110 -1.69 -6.34 -19.85
N GLN A 111 -2.88 -5.74 -19.73
CA GLN A 111 -4.03 -6.31 -19.00
C GLN A 111 -5.31 -6.07 -19.80
N GLY A 112 -6.39 -6.75 -19.41
CA GLY A 112 -7.72 -6.56 -20.00
C GLY A 112 -7.71 -6.72 -21.52
N GLU A 113 -8.21 -5.69 -22.20
CA GLU A 113 -8.35 -5.64 -23.66
C GLU A 113 -7.04 -5.82 -24.41
N VAL A 114 -5.93 -5.27 -23.90
CA VAL A 114 -4.61 -5.41 -24.53
C VAL A 114 -4.13 -6.86 -24.50
N LEU A 115 -4.35 -7.57 -23.38
CA LEU A 115 -3.99 -8.99 -23.27
C LEU A 115 -4.89 -9.86 -24.14
N ALA A 116 -6.19 -9.57 -24.20
CA ALA A 116 -7.13 -10.27 -25.08
C ALA A 116 -6.76 -10.09 -26.56
N PHE A 117 -6.45 -8.86 -26.97
CA PHE A 117 -5.96 -8.56 -28.32
C PHE A 117 -4.69 -9.34 -28.64
N LEU A 118 -3.68 -9.30 -27.76
CA LEU A 118 -2.43 -10.01 -27.97
C LEU A 118 -2.63 -11.54 -28.12
N LYS A 119 -3.54 -12.13 -27.34
CA LYS A 119 -3.88 -13.56 -27.45
C LYS A 119 -4.56 -13.89 -28.78
N LEU A 120 -5.41 -13.01 -29.30
CA LEU A 120 -6.04 -13.19 -30.62
C LEU A 120 -5.01 -13.15 -31.76
N GLN A 121 -3.95 -12.35 -31.61
CA GLN A 121 -2.88 -12.22 -32.61
C GLN A 121 -1.81 -13.32 -32.51
N HIS A 122 -1.90 -14.22 -31.51
CA HIS A 122 -0.92 -15.27 -31.29
C HIS A 122 -1.55 -16.66 -31.42
N THR A 123 -1.07 -17.44 -32.40
CA THR A 123 -1.44 -18.86 -32.54
C THR A 123 -0.67 -19.70 -31.51
N PRO A 124 -1.37 -20.44 -30.63
CA PRO A 124 -0.71 -21.36 -29.69
C PRO A 124 0.19 -22.37 -30.43
N GLY A 125 1.44 -22.50 -29.99
CA GLY A 125 2.42 -23.42 -30.57
C GLY A 125 3.39 -22.80 -31.58
N GLU A 126 3.15 -21.55 -32.02
CA GLU A 126 4.12 -20.80 -32.82
C GLU A 126 5.12 -20.00 -31.97
N PRO A 127 6.29 -19.61 -32.51
CA PRO A 127 7.20 -18.69 -31.84
C PRO A 127 6.54 -17.35 -31.49
N LEU A 128 6.75 -16.87 -30.26
CA LEU A 128 6.22 -15.58 -29.81
C LEU A 128 6.98 -14.42 -30.45
N ARG A 129 6.37 -13.75 -31.42
CA ARG A 129 6.94 -12.61 -32.15
C ARG A 129 6.75 -11.29 -31.37
N ALA A 130 7.32 -11.22 -30.17
CA ALA A 130 7.06 -10.14 -29.20
C ALA A 130 7.36 -8.72 -29.74
N ARG A 131 8.33 -8.57 -30.64
CA ARG A 131 8.63 -7.28 -31.30
C ARG A 131 7.53 -6.81 -32.23
N GLU A 132 6.93 -7.72 -32.99
CA GLU A 132 5.83 -7.39 -33.91
C GLU A 132 4.55 -7.12 -33.14
N LEU A 133 4.29 -7.90 -32.09
CA LEU A 133 3.18 -7.67 -31.18
C LEU A 133 3.28 -6.30 -30.49
N ALA A 134 4.47 -5.85 -30.11
CA ALA A 134 4.68 -4.51 -29.55
C ALA A 134 4.31 -3.39 -30.54
N LYS A 135 4.63 -3.56 -31.84
CA LYS A 135 4.22 -2.60 -32.88
C LYS A 135 2.71 -2.57 -33.06
N LEU A 136 2.06 -3.73 -33.03
CA LEU A 136 0.59 -3.82 -33.12
C LEU A 136 -0.09 -3.15 -31.91
N VAL A 137 0.43 -3.36 -30.70
CA VAL A 137 -0.08 -2.70 -29.50
C VAL A 137 0.08 -1.17 -29.58
N ARG A 138 1.21 -0.69 -30.10
CA ARG A 138 1.39 0.75 -30.35
C ARG A 138 0.38 1.29 -31.36
N LYS A 139 0.13 0.56 -32.44
CA LYS A 139 -0.80 0.97 -33.51
C LYS A 139 -2.26 0.99 -33.03
N GLU A 140 -2.68 -0.05 -32.33
CA GLU A 140 -4.09 -0.24 -31.93
C GLU A 140 -4.45 0.54 -30.66
N PHE A 141 -3.56 0.57 -29.67
CA PHE A 141 -3.84 1.15 -28.35
C PHE A 141 -3.03 2.42 -28.05
N GLY A 142 -2.13 2.86 -28.94
CA GLY A 142 -1.22 3.98 -28.67
C GLY A 142 -0.20 3.69 -27.55
N LEU A 143 -0.07 2.44 -27.13
CA LEU A 143 0.76 2.06 -25.98
C LEU A 143 2.17 1.66 -26.43
N ASP A 144 3.17 2.33 -25.88
CA ASP A 144 4.56 1.89 -26.03
C ASP A 144 4.91 0.82 -24.98
N VAL A 145 5.10 -0.41 -25.46
CA VAL A 145 5.35 -1.59 -24.65
C VAL A 145 6.63 -2.28 -25.11
N HIS A 146 7.54 -2.55 -24.17
CA HIS A 146 8.75 -3.30 -24.46
C HIS A 146 8.42 -4.77 -24.78
N PRO A 147 9.06 -5.41 -25.79
CA PRO A 147 8.83 -6.83 -26.14
C PRO A 147 8.91 -7.78 -24.94
N ARG A 148 9.89 -7.54 -24.04
CA ARG A 148 10.03 -8.28 -22.77
C ARG A 148 8.77 -8.27 -21.90
N THR A 149 8.00 -7.20 -21.90
CA THR A 149 6.74 -7.11 -21.14
C THR A 149 5.68 -8.05 -21.72
N ILE A 150 5.64 -8.20 -23.04
CA ILE A 150 4.75 -9.13 -23.74
C ILE A 150 5.20 -10.56 -23.48
N GLU A 151 6.49 -10.87 -23.61
CA GLU A 151 7.05 -12.18 -23.26
C GLU A 151 6.69 -12.60 -21.84
N ARG A 152 6.82 -11.68 -20.87
CA ARG A 152 6.42 -11.94 -19.47
C ARG A 152 4.92 -12.20 -19.34
N ALA A 153 4.08 -11.47 -20.07
CA ALA A 153 2.63 -11.69 -20.06
C ALA A 153 2.23 -13.05 -20.64
N PHE A 154 3.02 -13.60 -21.56
CA PHE A 154 2.87 -14.96 -22.11
C PHE A 154 3.66 -16.03 -21.33
N GLY A 155 4.23 -15.69 -20.17
CA GLY A 155 4.93 -16.65 -19.30
C GLY A 155 6.34 -17.05 -19.76
N VAL A 156 6.89 -16.38 -20.78
CA VAL A 156 8.24 -16.67 -21.31
C VAL A 156 9.30 -16.16 -20.34
N LYS A 157 10.11 -17.08 -19.81
CA LYS A 157 11.25 -16.77 -18.94
C LYS A 157 12.43 -16.27 -19.77
N LYS A 158 13.31 -15.48 -19.15
CA LYS A 158 14.54 -15.01 -19.80
C LYS A 158 15.41 -16.24 -20.08
N THR A 159 15.70 -16.53 -21.34
CA THR A 159 16.79 -17.45 -21.69
C THR A 159 18.08 -16.73 -21.31
N VAL A 160 18.79 -17.28 -20.32
CA VAL A 160 20.14 -16.85 -19.97
C VAL A 160 21.05 -17.71 -20.82
N GLU A 161 21.66 -17.11 -21.85
CA GLU A 161 22.92 -17.61 -22.41
C GLU A 161 24.08 -17.03 -21.59
#